data_AF-A0A8B8QBT0-F1
#
_entry.id   AF-A0A8B8QBT0-F1
#
_cell.length_a   1.000
_cell.length_b   1.000
_cell.length_c   1.000
_cell.angle_alpha   90.00
_cell.angle_beta   90.00
_cell.angle_gamma   90.00
#
_symmetry.space_group_name_H-M   'P 1'
#
loop_
_entity.id
_entity.type
_entity.pdbx_description
1 polymer ?
#
loop_
_entity_poly.entity_id
_entity_poly.type
_entity_poly.pdbx_seq_one_letter_code
_entity_poly.pdbx_strand_id
1 'polypeptide(L)'
;MGRNVLRASLSGTDKIRAYAHCAKASKGVMLLFINLDGNSAAEVAIVNNGTPIRNRIHYTIGNKTIQFPRYINDENVREEYHLTPKDGDPLSRTMLLNGNILAVSPSGEIPALKPKYVNSSSSIVVAPNEILFAHMPYYAVPDCS
;
A
#
# COMPACT_ATOMS: atom_id res chain seq x y z
N MET A 1 -2.08 9.82 5.60
CA MET A 1 -1.14 10.43 4.64
C MET A 1 -0.41 11.59 5.31
N GLY A 2 0.88 11.79 5.01
CA GLY A 2 1.70 12.89 5.52
C GLY A 2 1.55 14.18 4.71
N ARG A 3 2.33 15.20 5.07
CA ARG A 3 2.24 16.54 4.46
C ARG A 3 2.99 16.65 3.12
N ASN A 4 4.03 15.85 2.92
CA ASN A 4 4.82 15.87 1.69
C ASN A 4 4.15 15.01 0.63
N VAL A 5 3.73 15.66 -0.47
CA VAL A 5 3.10 15.01 -1.62
C VAL A 5 4.19 14.42 -2.53
N LEU A 6 3.99 13.21 -3.03
CA LEU A 6 4.87 12.56 -3.99
C LEU A 6 4.17 12.44 -5.34
N ARG A 7 4.96 12.37 -6.41
CA ARG A 7 4.43 12.06 -7.73
C ARG A 7 4.08 10.57 -7.81
N ALA A 8 2.83 10.27 -8.15
CA ALA A 8 2.38 8.93 -8.51
C ALA A 8 2.03 8.89 -10.00
N SER A 9 2.38 7.79 -10.67
CA SER A 9 1.97 7.51 -12.05
C SER A 9 1.47 6.08 -12.14
N LEU A 10 0.33 5.90 -12.79
CA LEU A 10 -0.25 4.58 -13.04
C LEU A 10 -0.23 4.32 -14.54
N SER A 11 0.24 3.13 -14.92
CA SER A 11 0.11 2.60 -16.28
C SER A 11 -1.01 1.57 -16.29
N GLY A 12 -1.93 1.66 -17.25
CA GLY A 12 -3.07 0.75 -17.35
C GLY A 12 -4.39 1.49 -17.54
N THR A 13 -5.42 1.07 -16.81
CA THR A 13 -6.76 1.68 -16.88
C THR A 13 -6.80 3.09 -16.28
N ASP A 14 -7.65 3.93 -16.85
CA ASP A 14 -8.00 5.26 -16.37
C ASP A 14 -9.04 5.26 -15.24
N LYS A 15 -9.64 4.09 -14.93
CA LYS A 15 -10.62 3.92 -13.85
C LYS A 15 -9.99 3.79 -12.46
N ILE A 16 -8.67 3.71 -12.37
CA ILE A 16 -7.95 3.74 -11.11
C ILE A 16 -7.23 5.07 -10.96
N ARG A 17 -7.48 5.76 -9.84
CA ARG A 17 -6.70 6.93 -9.44
C ARG A 17 -5.71 6.53 -8.35
N ALA A 18 -4.47 6.98 -8.49
CA ALA A 18 -3.39 6.70 -7.55
C ALA A 18 -2.77 8.00 -7.03
N TYR A 19 -2.57 8.09 -5.72
CA TYR A 19 -1.94 9.22 -5.05
C TYR A 19 -0.88 8.70 -4.07
N ALA A 20 0.18 9.46 -3.86
CA ALA A 20 1.27 9.08 -2.97
C ALA A 20 1.72 10.28 -2.14
N HIS A 21 1.94 10.04 -0.85
CA HIS A 21 2.52 11.01 0.08
C HIS A 21 3.59 10.29 0.90
N CYS A 22 4.48 11.05 1.54
CA CYS A 22 5.25 10.50 2.66
C CYS A 22 4.30 10.03 3.78
N ALA A 23 4.71 9.03 4.55
CA ALA A 23 3.96 8.60 5.71
C ALA A 23 3.91 9.71 6.79
N LYS A 24 2.83 9.75 7.60
CA LYS A 24 2.57 10.86 8.53
C LYS A 24 3.36 10.76 9.82
N ALA A 25 3.44 9.55 10.39
CA ALA A 25 3.95 9.29 11.73
C ALA A 25 5.06 8.23 11.74
N SER A 26 5.54 7.84 10.56
CA SER A 26 6.47 6.75 10.35
C SER A 26 7.29 7.04 9.09
N LYS A 27 8.36 6.26 8.91
CA LYS A 27 9.13 6.22 7.66
C LYS A 27 8.31 5.65 6.51
N GLY A 28 8.75 5.93 5.29
CA GLY A 28 8.21 5.34 4.07
C GLY A 28 7.09 6.17 3.44
N VAL A 29 6.29 5.53 2.61
CA VAL A 29 5.25 6.20 1.82
C VAL A 29 3.86 5.68 2.17
N MET A 30 2.87 6.55 2.03
CA MET A 30 1.45 6.22 2.10
C MET A 30 0.85 6.39 0.71
N LEU A 31 0.30 5.31 0.18
CA LEU A 31 -0.39 5.27 -1.10
C LEU A 31 -1.90 5.30 -0.88
N LEU A 32 -2.61 5.89 -1.83
CA LEU A 32 -4.07 5.89 -1.91
C LEU A 32 -4.47 5.46 -3.33
N PHE A 33 -5.30 4.43 -3.42
CA PHE A 33 -5.93 3.99 -4.65
C PHE A 33 -7.44 4.17 -4.55
N ILE A 34 -8.05 4.64 -5.63
CA ILE A 34 -9.50 4.75 -5.77
C ILE A 34 -9.89 3.99 -7.03
N ASN A 35 -10.65 2.92 -6.87
CA ASN A 35 -11.22 2.18 -7.98
C ASN A 35 -12.61 2.70 -8.32
N LEU A 36 -12.73 3.27 -9.51
CA LEU A 36 -13.98 3.79 -10.07
C LEU A 36 -14.68 2.78 -10.97
N ASP A 37 -14.08 1.61 -11.21
CA ASP A 37 -14.75 0.49 -11.86
C ASP A 37 -15.69 -0.18 -10.85
N GLY A 38 -16.97 -0.29 -11.22
CA GLY A 38 -17.98 -0.92 -10.40
C GLY A 38 -18.05 -2.44 -10.52
N ASN A 39 -17.32 -3.03 -11.47
CA ASN A 39 -17.43 -4.44 -11.83
C ASN A 39 -16.11 -5.20 -11.68
N SER A 40 -14.97 -4.52 -11.82
CA SER A 40 -13.65 -5.17 -11.91
C SER A 40 -12.71 -4.73 -10.81
N ALA A 41 -12.02 -5.70 -10.20
CA ALA A 41 -10.90 -5.41 -9.31
C ALA A 41 -9.66 -5.06 -10.16
N ALA A 42 -8.81 -4.19 -9.64
CA ALA A 42 -7.51 -3.88 -10.22
C ALA A 42 -6.39 -4.52 -9.41
N GLU A 43 -5.46 -5.17 -10.10
CA GLU A 43 -4.22 -5.66 -9.53
C GLU A 43 -3.10 -4.68 -9.86
N VAL A 44 -2.54 -4.04 -8.83
CA VAL A 44 -1.54 -2.98 -8.96
C VAL A 44 -0.19 -3.49 -8.47
N ALA A 45 0.76 -3.59 -9.39
CA ALA A 45 2.17 -3.83 -9.05
C ALA A 45 2.87 -2.49 -8.77
N ILE A 46 3.64 -2.43 -7.69
CA ILE A 46 4.42 -1.24 -7.34
C ILE A 46 5.82 -1.35 -7.92
N VAL A 47 6.21 -0.39 -8.74
CA VAL A 47 7.55 -0.29 -9.31
C VAL A 47 8.27 0.90 -8.69
N ASN A 48 9.45 0.65 -8.11
CA ASN A 48 10.32 1.72 -7.62
C ASN A 48 11.36 2.07 -8.69
N ASN A 49 11.29 3.28 -9.24
CA ASN A 49 12.30 3.81 -10.18
C ASN A 49 13.51 4.46 -9.47
N GLY A 50 13.48 4.58 -8.13
CA GLY A 50 14.64 4.95 -7.32
C GLY A 50 15.63 3.80 -7.22
N THR A 51 16.90 4.10 -6.93
CA THR A 51 17.99 3.11 -6.79
C THR A 51 17.50 1.85 -6.07
N PRO A 52 17.77 0.64 -6.62
CA PRO A 52 17.47 -0.58 -5.89
C PRO A 52 18.12 -0.44 -4.52
N ILE A 53 17.35 -0.70 -3.45
CA ILE A 53 17.92 -0.88 -2.13
C ILE A 53 19.10 -1.84 -2.35
N ARG A 54 20.33 -1.37 -2.16
CA ARG A 54 21.54 -2.17 -2.44
C ARG A 54 21.61 -3.30 -1.42
N ASN A 55 20.83 -4.35 -1.63
CA ASN A 55 20.89 -5.59 -0.90
C ASN A 55 21.75 -6.58 -1.68
N ARG A 56 23.03 -6.25 -1.87
CA ARG A 56 24.02 -7.19 -2.39
C ARG A 56 25.06 -7.44 -1.32
N ILE A 57 25.26 -8.70 -0.95
CA ILE A 57 26.47 -9.13 -0.28
C ILE A 57 27.34 -9.84 -1.32
N HIS A 58 28.57 -9.37 -1.45
CA HIS A 58 29.58 -10.02 -2.26
C HIS A 58 30.27 -11.10 -1.43
N TYR A 59 30.29 -12.34 -1.94
CA TYR A 59 31.18 -13.38 -1.44
C TYR A 59 32.14 -13.80 -2.57
N THR A 60 33.42 -13.79 -2.24
CA THR A 60 34.51 -14.18 -3.15
C THR A 60 34.89 -15.62 -2.83
N ILE A 61 34.73 -16.54 -3.79
CA ILE A 61 35.27 -17.91 -3.70
C ILE A 61 36.18 -18.09 -4.92
N GLY A 62 37.50 -17.98 -4.69
CA GLY A 62 38.51 -17.89 -5.76
C GLY A 62 38.40 -16.58 -6.57
N ASN A 63 38.87 -16.57 -7.83
CA ASN A 63 38.89 -15.39 -8.70
C ASN A 63 37.54 -15.09 -9.41
N LYS A 64 36.43 -15.67 -8.95
CA LYS A 64 35.10 -15.51 -9.58
C LYS A 64 34.09 -14.98 -8.56
N THR A 65 33.43 -13.88 -8.91
CA THR A 65 32.36 -13.26 -8.11
C THR A 65 31.04 -13.98 -8.38
N ILE A 66 30.47 -14.63 -7.37
CA ILE A 66 29.14 -15.26 -7.48
C ILE A 66 28.12 -14.37 -6.78
N GLN A 67 27.05 -14.01 -7.49
CA GLN A 67 25.96 -13.18 -6.95
C GLN A 67 24.88 -14.08 -6.34
N PHE A 68 24.63 -13.92 -5.04
CA PHE A 68 23.50 -14.57 -4.36
C PHE A 68 22.50 -13.50 -3.89
N PRO A 69 21.20 -13.61 -4.22
CA PRO A 69 20.17 -12.79 -3.59
C PRO A 69 20.01 -13.24 -2.13
N ARG A 70 20.28 -12.34 -1.17
CA ARG A 70 20.17 -12.63 0.26
C ARG A 70 18.74 -12.35 0.73
N TYR A 71 18.04 -13.44 1.06
CA TYR A 71 16.91 -13.57 2.00
C TYR A 71 15.77 -12.54 1.88
N ILE A 72 14.64 -12.98 1.34
CA ILE A 72 13.33 -12.39 1.61
C ILE A 72 13.06 -12.66 3.08
N ASN A 73 13.34 -11.69 3.95
CA ASN A 73 12.87 -11.77 5.33
C ASN A 73 11.35 -11.55 5.32
N ASP A 74 10.64 -12.34 6.12
CA ASP A 74 9.22 -12.19 6.50
C ASP A 74 8.85 -10.80 7.07
N GLU A 75 9.83 -9.89 7.19
CA GLU A 75 9.69 -8.57 7.80
C GLU A 75 9.16 -7.50 6.84
N ASN A 76 9.15 -7.71 5.52
CA ASN A 76 8.67 -6.70 4.57
C ASN A 76 7.13 -6.68 4.47
N VAL A 77 6.45 -6.37 5.56
CA VAL A 77 4.99 -6.27 5.62
C VAL A 77 4.54 -4.83 5.38
N ARG A 78 3.55 -4.66 4.52
CA ARG A 78 2.80 -3.41 4.35
C ARG A 78 1.46 -3.51 5.06
N GLU A 79 0.92 -2.35 5.42
CA GLU A 79 -0.40 -2.25 6.02
C GLU A 79 -1.40 -1.77 4.97
N GLU A 80 -2.51 -2.49 4.81
CA GLU A 80 -3.60 -2.14 3.92
C GLU A 80 -4.88 -1.81 4.70
N TYR A 81 -5.55 -0.75 4.26
CA TYR A 81 -6.81 -0.26 4.82
C TYR A 81 -7.81 -0.15 3.67
N HIS A 82 -8.61 -1.20 3.52
CA HIS A 82 -9.63 -1.35 2.50
C HIS A 82 -10.93 -0.73 2.98
N LEU A 83 -11.42 0.28 2.27
CA LEU A 83 -12.68 0.95 2.55
C LEU A 83 -13.70 0.59 1.47
N THR A 84 -14.71 -0.17 1.89
CA THR A 84 -15.79 -0.63 1.00
C THR A 84 -17.16 -0.20 1.52
N PRO A 85 -18.15 0.02 0.65
CA PRO A 85 -19.53 0.19 1.07
C PRO A 85 -20.12 -1.10 1.63
N LYS A 86 -21.06 -0.97 2.56
CA LYS A 86 -21.83 -2.12 3.07
C LYS A 86 -22.58 -2.81 1.95
N ASP A 87 -22.46 -4.14 1.92
CA ASP A 87 -23.12 -5.02 0.96
C ASP A 87 -22.74 -4.71 -0.52
N GLY A 88 -21.64 -3.97 -0.73
CA GLY A 88 -21.22 -3.53 -2.07
C GLY A 88 -22.05 -2.39 -2.66
N ASP A 89 -22.99 -1.81 -1.90
CA ASP A 89 -23.89 -0.74 -2.37
C ASP A 89 -23.22 0.65 -2.29
N PRO A 90 -22.88 1.29 -3.42
CA PRO A 90 -22.25 2.62 -3.41
C PRO A 90 -23.09 3.72 -2.76
N LEU A 91 -24.40 3.52 -2.59
CA LEU A 91 -25.31 4.45 -1.92
C LEU A 91 -25.39 4.21 -0.40
N SER A 92 -24.78 3.15 0.10
CA SER A 92 -24.73 2.84 1.52
C SER A 92 -24.05 3.96 2.30
N ARG A 93 -24.69 4.36 3.40
CA ARG A 93 -24.11 5.30 4.37
C ARG A 93 -23.25 4.60 5.42
N THR A 94 -23.08 3.28 5.31
CA THR A 94 -22.24 2.48 6.19
C THR A 94 -21.01 2.02 5.42
N MET A 95 -19.83 2.40 5.93
CA MET A 95 -18.55 1.95 5.38
C MET A 95 -17.98 0.82 6.22
N LEU A 96 -17.17 -0.02 5.58
CA LEU A 96 -16.40 -1.07 6.21
C LEU A 96 -14.93 -0.77 6.07
N LEU A 97 -14.18 -0.99 7.14
CA LEU A 97 -12.72 -1.06 7.12
C LEU A 97 -12.29 -2.52 7.19
N ASN A 98 -11.62 -2.99 6.15
CA ASN A 98 -11.14 -4.37 6.06
C ASN A 98 -12.25 -5.40 6.36
N GLY A 99 -13.47 -5.13 5.88
CA GLY A 99 -14.65 -5.99 6.08
C GLY A 99 -15.39 -5.81 7.41
N ASN A 100 -14.97 -4.89 8.29
CA ASN A 100 -15.64 -4.61 9.56
C ASN A 100 -16.34 -3.26 9.51
N ILE A 101 -17.56 -3.16 10.05
CA ILE A 101 -18.31 -1.89 10.11
C ILE A 101 -17.47 -0.83 10.82
N LEU A 102 -17.26 0.30 10.14
CA LEU A 102 -16.59 1.46 10.69
C LEU A 102 -17.63 2.41 11.28
N ALA A 103 -17.88 2.30 12.57
CA ALA A 103 -18.82 3.14 13.30
C ALA A 103 -18.20 3.63 14.62
N VAL A 104 -18.62 4.81 15.06
CA VAL A 104 -18.28 5.33 16.38
C VAL A 104 -19.05 4.58 17.46
N SER A 105 -18.51 4.57 18.68
CA SER A 105 -19.25 4.05 19.85
C SER A 105 -20.50 4.91 20.11
N PRO A 106 -21.44 4.44 20.96
CA PRO A 106 -22.55 5.28 21.42
C PRO A 106 -22.10 6.57 22.15
N SER A 107 -20.88 6.58 22.73
CA SER A 107 -20.25 7.76 23.33
C SER A 107 -19.55 8.67 22.32
N GLY A 108 -19.53 8.31 21.02
CA GLY A 108 -18.89 9.08 19.96
C GLY A 108 -17.40 8.81 19.79
N GLU A 109 -16.86 7.76 20.42
CA GLU A 109 -15.44 7.41 20.31
C GLU A 109 -15.13 6.82 18.94
N ILE A 110 -14.01 7.27 18.36
CA ILE A 110 -13.52 6.77 17.07
C ILE A 110 -12.88 5.38 17.30
N PRO A 111 -13.28 4.33 16.56
CA PRO A 111 -12.71 3.01 16.73
C PRO A 111 -11.25 2.97 16.25
N ALA A 112 -10.49 2.02 16.77
CA ALA A 112 -9.14 1.75 16.25
C ALA A 112 -9.21 1.31 14.78
N LEU A 113 -8.47 1.99 13.91
CA LEU A 113 -8.38 1.65 12.49
C LEU A 113 -7.33 0.53 12.32
N LYS A 114 -7.78 -0.72 12.33
CA LYS A 114 -6.89 -1.89 12.26
C LYS A 114 -6.50 -2.21 10.82
N PRO A 115 -5.20 -2.30 10.48
CA PRO A 115 -4.75 -2.69 9.15
C PRO A 115 -4.93 -4.19 8.89
N LYS A 116 -4.88 -4.54 7.61
CA LYS A 116 -4.51 -5.86 7.13
C LYS A 116 -3.01 -5.86 6.82
N TYR A 117 -2.29 -6.85 7.32
CA TYR A 117 -0.87 -7.02 7.08
C TYR A 117 -0.65 -7.89 5.83
N VAL A 118 0.08 -7.37 4.85
CA VAL A 118 0.31 -8.03 3.56
C VAL A 118 1.79 -7.97 3.19
N ASN A 119 2.30 -9.00 2.50
CA ASN A 119 3.69 -8.99 2.04
C ASN A 119 3.90 -7.87 1.01
N SER A 120 4.85 -6.97 1.28
CA SER A 120 5.12 -5.79 0.44
C SER A 120 5.52 -6.13 -1.00
N SER A 121 5.98 -7.36 -1.25
CA SER A 121 6.35 -7.84 -2.59
C SER A 121 5.17 -8.31 -3.42
N SER A 122 4.01 -8.59 -2.80
CA SER A 122 2.82 -8.97 -3.56
C SER A 122 2.18 -7.76 -4.23
N SER A 123 1.40 -7.98 -5.27
CA SER A 123 0.54 -6.94 -5.84
C SER A 123 -0.48 -6.44 -4.80
N ILE A 124 -0.94 -5.20 -4.99
CA ILE A 124 -2.07 -4.62 -4.27
C ILE A 124 -3.33 -4.89 -5.07
N VAL A 125 -4.34 -5.50 -4.45
CA VAL A 125 -5.63 -5.75 -5.12
C VAL A 125 -6.64 -4.72 -4.62
N VAL A 126 -7.19 -3.94 -5.54
CA VAL A 126 -8.20 -2.91 -5.26
C VAL A 126 -9.54 -3.38 -5.83
N ALA A 127 -10.49 -3.72 -4.96
CA ALA A 127 -11.82 -4.21 -5.31
C ALA A 127 -12.66 -3.14 -6.07
N PRO A 128 -13.75 -3.53 -6.74
CA PRO A 128 -14.65 -2.57 -7.37
C PRO A 128 -15.23 -1.57 -6.37
N ASN A 129 -15.37 -0.29 -6.77
CA ASN A 129 -15.87 0.80 -5.92
C ASN A 129 -15.16 0.94 -4.57
N GLU A 130 -13.87 0.59 -4.49
CA GLU A 130 -13.08 0.62 -3.26
C GLU A 130 -12.16 1.84 -3.18
N ILE A 131 -11.94 2.32 -1.95
CA ILE A 131 -10.84 3.20 -1.61
C ILE A 131 -9.84 2.42 -0.74
N LEU A 132 -8.59 2.34 -1.17
CA LEU A 132 -7.55 1.60 -0.47
C LEU A 132 -6.42 2.53 -0.06
N PHE A 133 -6.04 2.50 1.22
CA PHE A 133 -4.79 3.08 1.70
C PHE A 133 -3.76 1.99 1.94
N ALA A 134 -2.53 2.18 1.46
CA ALA A 134 -1.42 1.26 1.68
C ALA A 134 -0.22 2.00 2.26
N HIS A 135 0.22 1.61 3.45
CA HIS A 135 1.43 2.11 4.07
C HIS A 135 2.60 1.19 3.72
N MET A 136 3.61 1.76 3.07
CA MET A 136 4.80 1.07 2.59
C MET A 136 6.02 1.54 3.41
N PRO A 137 6.26 0.97 4.60
CA PRO A 137 7.28 1.46 5.53
C PRO A 137 8.73 1.24 5.05
N TYR A 138 8.94 0.35 4.08
CA TYR A 138 10.26 0.00 3.55
C TYR A 138 10.65 0.76 2.28
N TYR A 139 9.75 1.58 1.75
CA TYR A 139 10.04 2.37 0.56
C TYR A 139 10.82 3.62 0.95
N ALA A 140 12.13 3.55 0.78
CA ALA A 140 13.04 4.67 1.02
C ALA A 140 12.91 5.69 -0.12
N VAL A 141 12.16 6.76 0.15
CA VAL A 141 12.09 7.94 -0.70
C VAL A 141 12.87 9.06 -0.01
N PRO A 142 13.89 9.65 -0.66
CA PRO A 142 14.73 10.70 -0.05
C PRO A 142 13.94 11.87 0.53
N ASP A 143 12.81 12.22 -0.07
CA ASP A 143 11.95 13.34 0.38
C ASP A 143 11.08 12.99 1.61
N CYS A 144 11.14 11.75 2.11
CA CYS A 144 10.33 11.21 3.20
C CYS A 144 11.13 10.85 4.47
N SER A 145 12.35 11.38 4.60
CA SER A 145 13.23 11.26 5.77
C SER A 145 13.27 12.52 6.62
#